data_AF-A0A7X7UYY6-F1
#
_entry.id   AF-A0A7X7UYY6-F1
#
_cell.length_a   1.000
_cell.length_b   1.000
_cell.length_c   1.000
_cell.angle_alpha   90.00
_cell.angle_beta   90.00
_cell.angle_gamma   90.00
#
_symmetry.space_group_name_H-M   'P 1'
#
loop_
_entity.id
_entity.type
_entity.pdbx_description
1 polymer ?
#
loop_
_entity_poly.entity_id
_entity_poly.type
_entity_poly.pdbx_seq_one_letter_code
_entity_poly.pdbx_strand_id
1 'polypeptide(L)' 'MTKIPFVIKRSGALVPFNRDRVINAIFRAAVEVGGRDKEKAGELADCVIRQLEAN' A
#
# COMPACT_ATOMS: atom_id res chain seq x y z
N MET A 1 3.72 4.17 12.79
CA MET A 1 4.23 5.10 11.75
C MET A 1 5.24 4.34 10.91
N THR A 2 5.16 4.48 9.59
CA THR A 2 6.10 3.85 8.63
C THR A 2 7.43 4.59 8.62
N LYS A 3 8.55 3.87 8.49
CA LYS A 3 9.90 4.44 8.35
C LYS A 3 10.15 5.03 6.97
N ILE A 4 9.25 4.83 6.02
CA ILE A 4 9.30 5.35 4.66
C ILE A 4 8.56 6.70 4.63
N PRO A 5 9.26 7.84 4.51
CA PRO A 5 8.63 9.14 4.56
C PRO A 5 8.08 9.58 3.20
N PHE A 6 8.71 9.19 2.08
CA PHE A 6 8.40 9.66 0.74
C PHE A 6 8.49 8.54 -0.31
N VAL A 7 7.84 8.77 -1.46
CA VAL A 7 7.88 7.93 -2.65
C VAL A 7 8.08 8.80 -3.89
N ILE A 8 8.88 8.32 -4.83
CA ILE A 8 9.04 8.93 -6.16
C ILE A 8 7.97 8.33 -7.08
N LYS A 9 7.07 9.17 -7.60
CA LYS A 9 6.06 8.75 -8.58
C LYS A 9 6.69 8.44 -9.93
N ARG A 10 5.95 7.75 -10.80
CA ARG A 10 6.35 7.49 -12.20
C ARG A 10 6.70 8.75 -13.00
N SER A 11 6.10 9.89 -12.63
CA SER A 11 6.39 11.19 -13.21
C SER A 11 7.68 11.84 -12.68
N GLY A 12 8.40 11.21 -11.74
CA GLY A 12 9.56 11.78 -11.06
C GLY A 12 9.23 12.64 -9.82
N ALA A 13 7.95 12.91 -9.54
CA ALA A 13 7.56 13.74 -8.40
C ALA A 13 7.76 13.02 -7.06
N LEU A 14 8.43 13.68 -6.11
CA LEU A 14 8.56 13.22 -4.72
C LEU A 14 7.30 13.59 -3.93
N VAL A 15 6.66 12.60 -3.31
CA VAL A 15 5.44 12.81 -2.51
C VAL A 15 5.50 12.05 -1.18
N PRO A 16 4.78 12.49 -0.14
CA PRO A 16 4.70 11.74 1.12
C PRO A 16 4.16 10.33 0.89
N PHE A 17 4.76 9.35 1.58
CA PHE A 17 4.25 7.99 1.59
C PHE A 17 2.84 7.97 2.23
N ASN A 18 1.92 7.26 1.60
CA ASN A 18 0.57 7.08 2.12
C ASN A 18 0.19 5.60 2.08
N ARG A 19 0.06 5.00 3.26
CA ARG A 19 -0.33 3.58 3.44
C ARG A 19 -1.66 3.25 2.77
N ASP A 20 -2.65 4.13 2.82
CA ASP A 20 -3.98 3.88 2.26
C ASP A 20 -3.93 3.68 0.74
N ARG A 21 -2.93 4.20 0.04
CA ARG A 21 -2.75 3.94 -1.39
C ARG A 21 -2.44 2.46 -1.67
N VAL A 22 -1.68 1.82 -0.79
CA VAL A 22 -1.36 0.38 -0.88
C VAL A 22 -2.60 -0.45 -0.57
N ILE A 23 -3.29 -0.14 0.54
CA ILE A 23 -4.53 -0.82 0.93
C ILE A 23 -5.56 -0.75 -0.19
N ASN A 24 -5.81 0.44 -0.73
CA ASN A 24 -6.82 0.64 -1.76
C ASN A 24 -6.46 -0.07 -3.07
N ALA A 25 -5.18 -0.21 -3.40
CA ALA A 25 -4.76 -0.98 -4.57
C ALA A 25 -5.06 -2.47 -4.40
N ILE A 26 -4.72 -3.05 -3.24
CA ILE A 26 -5.01 -4.45 -2.90
C ILE A 26 -6.52 -4.69 -2.85
N PHE A 27 -7.25 -3.81 -2.16
CA PHE A 27 -8.70 -3.91 -2.03
C PHE A 27 -9.41 -3.82 -3.39
N ARG A 28 -8.98 -2.92 -4.29
CA ARG A 28 -9.52 -2.84 -5.65
C ARG A 28 -9.31 -4.13 -6.45
N ALA A 29 -8.14 -4.75 -6.33
CA ALA A 29 -7.88 -6.03 -6.95
C ALA A 29 -8.79 -7.14 -6.40
N ALA A 30 -9.01 -7.15 -5.07
CA ALA A 30 -9.94 -8.10 -4.44
C ALA A 30 -11.39 -7.89 -4.90
N VAL A 31 -11.84 -6.64 -5.04
CA VAL A 31 -13.20 -6.31 -5.52
C VAL A 31 -13.44 -6.80 -6.93
N GLU A 32 -12.45 -6.69 -7.82
CA GLU A 32 -12.56 -7.15 -9.21
C GLU A 32 -12.83 -8.66 -9.32
N VAL A 33 -12.36 -9.43 -8.34
CA VAL A 33 -12.59 -10.90 -8.26
C VAL A 33 -13.72 -11.28 -7.31
N GLY A 34 -14.53 -10.31 -6.85
CA GLY A 34 -15.71 -10.54 -5.99
C GLY A 34 -15.44 -10.53 -4.48
N GLY A 35 -14.20 -10.32 -4.04
CA GLY A 35 -13.84 -10.16 -2.63
C GLY A 35 -14.17 -8.77 -2.09
N ARG A 36 -14.53 -8.66 -0.80
CA ARG A 36 -14.87 -7.35 -0.17
C ARG A 36 -14.23 -7.13 1.19
N ASP A 37 -13.15 -7.85 1.47
CA ASP A 37 -12.45 -7.75 2.74
C ASP A 37 -11.40 -6.63 2.71
N LYS A 38 -11.77 -5.48 3.27
CA LYS A 38 -10.88 -4.33 3.41
C LYS A 38 -9.90 -4.48 4.57
N GLU A 39 -10.27 -5.23 5.61
CA GLU A 39 -9.40 -5.50 6.76
C GLU A 39 -8.21 -6.34 6.30
N LYS A 40 -8.47 -7.41 5.54
CA LYS A 40 -7.44 -8.26 4.96
C LYS A 40 -6.51 -7.50 4.02
N ALA A 41 -7.06 -6.57 3.24
CA ALA A 41 -6.24 -5.69 2.40
C ALA A 41 -5.31 -4.78 3.24
N GLY A 42 -5.76 -4.36 4.43
CA GLY A 42 -4.95 -3.62 5.40
C GLY A 42 -3.78 -4.45 5.94
N GLU A 43 -4.06 -5.67 6.38
CA GLU A 43 -3.01 -6.59 6.87
C GLU A 43 -1.95 -6.88 5.81
N LEU A 44 -2.38 -7.12 4.56
CA LEU A 44 -1.47 -7.35 3.44
C LEU A 44 -0.63 -6.11 3.11
N ALA A 45 -1.22 -4.90 3.21
CA ALA A 45 -0.46 -3.67 3.05
C ALA A 45 0.65 -3.53 4.12
N ASP A 46 0.39 -3.96 5.36
CA ASP A 46 1.42 -3.98 6.41
C ASP A 46 2.54 -4.99 6.14
N CYS A 47 2.22 -6.14 5.55
CA CYS A 47 3.25 -7.08 5.08
C CYS A 47 4.17 -6.43 4.03
N VAL A 48 3.59 -5.75 3.03
CA VAL A 48 4.36 -5.07 1.98
C VAL A 48 5.25 -3.97 2.57
N ILE A 49 4.70 -3.14 3.46
CA ILE A 49 5.47 -2.06 4.09
C ILE A 49 6.63 -2.63 4.91
N ARG A 50 6.40 -3.69 5.69
CA ARG A 50 7.48 -4.36 6.43
C ARG A 50 8.58 -4.89 5.52
N GLN A 51 8.23 -5.44 4.36
CA GLN A 51 9.22 -5.89 3.38
C GLN A 51 10.01 -4.71 2.79
N LEU A 52 9.34 -3.59 2.49
CA LEU A 52 10.01 -2.38 2.00
C LEU A 52 10.93 -1.75 3.05
N GLU A 53 10.58 -1.82 4.33
CA GLU A 53 11.41 -1.32 5.43
C GLU A 53 12.61 -2.22 5.77
N ALA A 54 12.60 -3.48 5.33
CA ALA A 54 13.64 -4.47 5.59
C ALA A 54 14.72 -4.53 4.49
N ASN A 55 14.49 -3.86 3.36
CA ASN A 55 15.47 -3.72 2.27
C ASN A 55 16.22 -2.38 2.38
#